data_AF-A0A159YYL1-F1
#
_entry.id   AF-A0A159YYL1-F1
#
_cell.length_a   1.000
_cell.length_b   1.000
_cell.length_c   1.000
_cell.angle_alpha   90.00
_cell.angle_beta   90.00
_cell.angle_gamma   90.00
#
_symmetry.space_group_name_H-M   'P 1'
#
loop_
_entity.id
_entity.type
_entity.pdbx_description
1 polymer ?
#
loop_
_entity_poly.entity_id
_entity_poly.type
_entity_poly.pdbx_seq_one_letter_code
_entity_poly.pdbx_strand_id
1 'polypeptide(L)'
;MSSVNGVTMSLDDAATKPHDRLADHLADDMEKVNLLIRARMASQHAPRIPEVTAHLVEAGGKRLRPMLTLAAARMCGYGGPYHVHLAATVEFIHTATLLHDDVVDESTQRRGRPTANLLWDNKSSVLVGDYLFARSFQLMTETGSMRVMGILSNASAVIAEGEVLQLTAAQDLATDEGIYLQVIRGKTAALFSAATEVGGVIAGAPEDQVQALHAYGDALGIAFQIVDDLLDYGGLSEVIGKNVGDDFRERKLTLPVIKAVALADATERAFWERVIEKGDQREGDLQQALALMQKHGTLQATRAEALDWAARARAALEVLPPHPLRGMLADLADYVVARVA
;
A
#
# COMPACT_ATOMS: atom_id res chain seq x y z
N MET A 1 41.18 -35.90 -27.43
CA MET A 1 40.93 -35.38 -26.08
C MET A 1 40.92 -33.86 -26.18
N SER A 2 39.75 -33.27 -26.42
CA SER A 2 39.61 -31.81 -26.53
C SER A 2 38.76 -31.34 -25.36
N SER A 3 39.33 -30.43 -24.57
CA SER A 3 38.74 -29.88 -23.35
C SER A 3 37.48 -29.07 -23.65
N VAL A 4 36.42 -29.39 -22.91
CA VAL A 4 35.20 -28.60 -22.83
C VAL A 4 35.47 -27.42 -21.90
N ASN A 5 35.56 -26.21 -22.46
CA ASN A 5 35.48 -24.97 -21.67
C ASN A 5 34.01 -24.75 -21.31
N GLY A 6 33.65 -25.09 -20.08
CA GLY A 6 32.40 -24.68 -19.46
C GLY A 6 32.42 -23.17 -19.25
N VAL A 7 31.49 -22.48 -19.91
CA VAL A 7 31.13 -21.11 -19.56
C VAL A 7 30.36 -21.20 -18.25
N THR A 8 31.02 -20.85 -17.15
CA THR A 8 30.37 -20.47 -15.90
C THR A 8 29.52 -19.24 -16.16
N MET A 9 28.20 -19.41 -16.22
CA MET A 9 27.26 -18.29 -16.13
C MET A 9 27.43 -17.63 -14.76
N SER A 10 27.93 -16.40 -14.77
CA SER A 10 27.90 -15.50 -13.62
C SER A 10 26.45 -15.18 -13.28
N LEU A 11 26.09 -15.23 -11.99
CA LEU A 11 24.78 -14.85 -11.45
C LEU A 11 24.60 -13.31 -11.34
N ASP A 12 25.33 -12.55 -12.17
CA ASP A 12 25.32 -11.08 -12.19
C ASP A 12 24.50 -10.48 -13.34
N ASP A 13 23.59 -11.24 -13.96
CA ASP A 13 22.50 -10.62 -14.72
C ASP A 13 21.47 -10.09 -13.72
N ALA A 14 21.64 -8.81 -13.34
CA ALA A 14 20.71 -8.07 -12.50
C ALA A 14 19.33 -8.02 -13.14
N ALA A 15 18.47 -9.00 -12.85
CA ALA A 15 17.07 -9.00 -13.27
C ALA A 15 16.39 -7.74 -12.74
N THR A 16 16.03 -6.82 -13.64
CA THR A 16 15.30 -5.59 -13.32
C THR A 16 14.06 -5.92 -12.48
N LYS A 17 13.91 -5.34 -11.28
CA LYS A 17 12.82 -5.68 -10.37
C LYS A 17 11.47 -5.42 -11.06
N PRO A 18 10.41 -6.20 -10.78
CA PRO A 18 9.13 -6.05 -11.50
C PRO A 18 8.54 -4.64 -11.49
N HIS A 19 8.67 -3.91 -10.38
CA HIS A 19 8.22 -2.51 -10.31
C HIS A 19 9.04 -1.56 -11.21
N ASP A 20 10.33 -1.84 -11.44
CA ASP A 20 11.18 -1.03 -12.31
C ASP A 20 10.81 -1.30 -13.77
N ARG A 21 10.58 -2.57 -14.14
CA ARG A 21 10.08 -2.93 -15.48
C ARG A 21 8.71 -2.28 -15.79
N LEU A 22 7.81 -2.26 -14.81
CA LEU A 22 6.51 -1.61 -14.96
C LEU A 22 6.66 -0.08 -15.10
N ALA A 23 7.53 0.54 -14.29
CA ALA A 23 7.84 1.96 -14.37
C ALA A 23 8.44 2.34 -15.72
N ASP A 24 9.40 1.55 -16.22
CA ASP A 24 10.04 1.76 -17.53
C ASP A 24 9.01 1.67 -18.66
N HIS A 25 8.10 0.68 -18.61
CA HIS A 25 7.05 0.53 -19.62
C HIS A 25 6.04 1.69 -19.61
N LEU A 26 5.82 2.32 -18.45
CA LEU A 26 4.86 3.41 -18.26
C LEU A 26 5.54 4.78 -18.16
N ALA A 27 6.82 4.90 -18.51
CA ALA A 27 7.63 6.09 -18.25
C ALA A 27 7.01 7.38 -18.82
N ASP A 28 6.58 7.35 -20.09
CA ASP A 28 5.97 8.50 -20.77
C ASP A 28 4.67 8.95 -20.10
N ASP A 29 3.85 8.01 -19.62
CA ASP A 29 2.60 8.35 -18.94
C ASP A 29 2.86 8.81 -17.50
N MET A 30 3.85 8.22 -16.82
CA MET A 30 4.28 8.66 -15.50
C MET A 30 4.90 10.07 -15.54
N GLU A 31 5.59 10.44 -16.62
CA GLU A 31 6.05 11.82 -16.83
C GLU A 31 4.86 12.78 -16.91
N LYS A 32 3.83 12.45 -17.70
CA LYS A 32 2.60 13.25 -17.78
C LYS A 32 1.88 13.34 -16.44
N VAL A 33 1.83 12.24 -15.67
CA VAL A 33 1.27 12.23 -14.31
C VAL A 33 2.06 13.18 -13.41
N ASN A 34 3.39 13.12 -13.42
CA ASN A 34 4.24 13.99 -12.61
C ASN A 34 4.07 15.47 -12.97
N LEU A 35 3.99 15.79 -14.26
CA LEU A 35 3.72 17.16 -14.73
C LEU A 35 2.34 17.64 -14.27
N LEU A 36 1.31 16.80 -14.37
CA LEU A 36 -0.04 17.14 -13.94
C LEU A 36 -0.12 17.32 -12.42
N ILE A 37 0.51 16.44 -11.64
CA ILE A 37 0.60 16.58 -10.17
C ILE A 37 1.23 17.93 -9.81
N ARG A 38 2.39 18.26 -10.38
CA ARG A 38 3.05 19.56 -10.13
C ARG A 38 2.15 20.75 -10.49
N ALA A 39 1.48 20.68 -11.63
CA ALA A 39 0.58 21.75 -12.08
C ALA A 39 -0.62 21.93 -11.14
N ARG A 40 -1.19 20.85 -10.61
CA ARG A 40 -2.39 20.88 -9.76
C ARG A 40 -2.12 21.13 -8.28
N MET A 41 -0.88 20.95 -7.84
CA MET A 41 -0.41 21.32 -6.49
C MET A 41 -0.20 22.83 -6.32
N ALA A 42 -0.10 23.57 -7.42
CA ALA A 42 0.13 25.01 -7.37
C ALA A 42 -1.05 25.74 -6.68
N SER A 43 -0.70 26.65 -5.78
CA SER A 43 -1.64 27.57 -5.14
C SER A 43 -1.20 29.00 -5.36
N GLN A 44 -2.09 29.84 -5.90
CA GLN A 44 -1.79 31.24 -6.20
C GLN A 44 -1.66 32.11 -4.94
N HIS A 45 -2.36 31.73 -3.87
CA HIS A 45 -2.51 32.58 -2.68
C HIS A 45 -1.88 32.01 -1.41
N ALA A 46 -1.48 30.74 -1.42
CA ALA A 46 -0.93 30.06 -0.25
C ALA A 46 0.32 29.25 -0.64
N PRO A 47 1.53 29.85 -0.62
CA PRO A 47 2.77 29.19 -1.03
C PRO A 47 3.17 28.00 -0.14
N ARG A 48 2.67 27.95 1.10
CA ARG A 48 2.86 26.79 1.99
C ARG A 48 2.30 25.48 1.40
N ILE A 49 1.25 25.54 0.59
CA ILE A 49 0.64 24.36 -0.02
C ILE A 49 1.62 23.61 -0.94
N PRO A 50 2.21 24.27 -1.97
CA PRO A 50 3.20 23.61 -2.81
C PRO A 50 4.48 23.26 -2.04
N GLU A 51 4.90 24.02 -1.03
CA GLU A 51 6.07 23.69 -0.20
C GLU A 51 5.91 22.35 0.54
N VAL A 52 4.81 22.20 1.30
CA VAL A 52 4.51 20.97 2.06
C VAL A 52 4.34 19.79 1.12
N THR A 53 3.64 19.99 0.00
CA THR A 53 3.38 18.88 -0.92
C THR A 53 4.64 18.47 -1.68
N ALA A 54 5.48 19.42 -2.10
CA ALA A 54 6.76 19.13 -2.75
C ALA A 54 7.68 18.32 -1.83
N HIS A 55 7.77 18.68 -0.54
CA HIS A 55 8.55 17.93 0.44
C HIS A 55 8.19 16.43 0.48
N LEU A 56 6.89 16.10 0.46
CA LEU A 56 6.42 14.72 0.51
C LEU A 56 6.57 13.99 -0.85
N VAL A 57 6.30 14.69 -1.96
CA VAL A 57 6.43 14.17 -3.32
C VAL A 57 7.89 13.89 -3.70
N GLU A 58 8.81 14.74 -3.27
CA GLU A 58 10.26 14.63 -3.51
C GLU A 58 10.97 13.71 -2.51
N ALA A 59 10.31 13.33 -1.41
CA ALA A 59 10.78 12.27 -0.51
C ALA A 59 10.76 10.87 -1.19
N GLY A 60 10.39 10.79 -2.47
CA GLY A 60 10.47 9.59 -3.29
C GLY A 60 9.18 8.79 -3.29
N GLY A 61 9.28 7.47 -3.17
CA GLY A 61 8.16 6.54 -3.22
C GLY A 61 8.03 5.82 -4.56
N LYS A 62 7.59 4.56 -4.50
CA LYS A 62 7.51 3.67 -5.67
C LYS A 62 6.41 4.04 -6.68
N ARG A 63 5.54 5.02 -6.37
CA ARG A 63 4.40 5.45 -7.19
C ARG A 63 3.55 4.28 -7.72
N LEU A 64 3.33 3.27 -6.88
CA LEU A 64 2.71 2.02 -7.32
C LEU A 64 1.26 2.23 -7.76
N ARG A 65 0.47 2.95 -6.96
CA ARG A 65 -0.95 3.20 -7.21
C ARG A 65 -1.23 3.92 -8.55
N PRO A 66 -0.55 5.01 -8.92
CA PRO A 66 -0.73 5.62 -10.23
C PRO A 66 -0.30 4.69 -11.37
N MET A 67 0.79 3.92 -11.21
CA MET A 67 1.18 2.92 -12.20
C MET A 67 0.10 1.86 -12.41
N LEU A 68 -0.61 1.45 -11.35
CA LEU A 68 -1.72 0.50 -11.46
C LEU A 68 -2.89 1.06 -12.29
N THR A 69 -3.25 2.34 -12.10
CA THR A 69 -4.28 3.01 -12.92
C THR A 69 -3.87 3.10 -14.40
N LEU A 70 -2.63 3.50 -14.66
CA LEU A 70 -2.10 3.59 -16.02
C LEU A 70 -2.05 2.20 -16.68
N ALA A 71 -1.55 1.19 -15.96
CA ALA A 71 -1.44 -0.18 -16.45
C ALA A 71 -2.82 -0.75 -16.80
N ALA A 72 -3.80 -0.58 -15.92
CA ALA A 72 -5.17 -1.04 -16.13
C ALA A 72 -5.79 -0.42 -17.39
N ALA A 73 -5.68 0.91 -17.56
CA ALA A 73 -6.23 1.61 -18.71
C ALA A 73 -5.53 1.20 -20.02
N ARG A 74 -4.19 1.15 -20.03
CA ARG A 74 -3.39 0.75 -21.21
C ARG A 74 -3.66 -0.69 -21.63
N MET A 75 -3.71 -1.60 -20.66
CA MET A 75 -4.02 -3.01 -20.91
C MET A 75 -5.41 -3.19 -21.54
N CYS A 76 -6.36 -2.32 -21.21
CA CYS A 76 -7.70 -2.29 -21.81
C CYS A 76 -7.78 -1.47 -23.12
N GLY A 77 -6.64 -1.08 -23.70
CA GLY A 77 -6.59 -0.40 -25.00
C GLY A 77 -6.83 1.11 -24.97
N TYR A 78 -6.79 1.76 -23.80
CA TYR A 78 -7.05 3.19 -23.69
C TYR A 78 -5.88 4.06 -24.18
N GLY A 79 -6.18 5.00 -25.08
CA GLY A 79 -5.21 5.94 -25.64
C GLY A 79 -5.02 7.24 -24.85
N GLY A 80 -5.95 7.56 -23.94
CA GLY A 80 -5.95 8.81 -23.17
C GLY A 80 -7.03 9.82 -23.58
N PRO A 81 -7.05 10.99 -22.92
CA PRO A 81 -6.03 11.49 -21.99
C PRO A 81 -6.29 11.16 -20.51
N TYR A 82 -7.51 10.73 -20.15
CA TYR A 82 -7.97 10.81 -18.76
C TYR A 82 -7.38 9.79 -17.77
N HIS A 83 -6.76 8.70 -18.20
CA HIS A 83 -5.99 7.79 -17.32
C HIS A 83 -4.86 8.50 -16.56
N VAL A 84 -4.23 9.53 -17.16
CA VAL A 84 -3.25 10.39 -16.49
C VAL A 84 -3.90 11.22 -15.37
N HIS A 85 -5.12 11.73 -15.61
CA HIS A 85 -5.88 12.51 -14.63
C HIS A 85 -6.24 11.62 -13.44
N LEU A 86 -6.70 10.40 -13.70
CA LEU A 86 -7.07 9.45 -12.67
C LEU A 86 -5.86 8.94 -11.88
N ALA A 87 -4.74 8.66 -12.53
CA ALA A 87 -3.50 8.29 -11.84
C ALA A 87 -3.02 9.43 -10.92
N ALA A 88 -3.07 10.68 -11.38
CA ALA A 88 -2.75 11.83 -10.54
C ALA A 88 -3.75 12.03 -9.38
N THR A 89 -5.05 11.82 -9.61
CA THR A 89 -6.08 11.83 -8.55
C THR A 89 -5.80 10.78 -7.48
N VAL A 90 -5.53 9.54 -7.89
CA VAL A 90 -5.20 8.44 -6.97
C VAL A 90 -3.98 8.79 -6.11
N GLU A 91 -2.96 9.40 -6.71
CA GLU A 91 -1.77 9.81 -5.98
C GLU A 91 -2.03 11.02 -5.07
N PHE A 92 -2.95 11.92 -5.42
CA PHE A 92 -3.40 12.99 -4.51
C PHE A 92 -4.13 12.45 -3.30
N ILE A 93 -5.05 11.50 -3.48
CA ILE A 93 -5.76 10.84 -2.37
C ILE A 93 -4.74 10.13 -1.47
N HIS A 94 -3.78 9.40 -2.07
CA HIS A 94 -2.72 8.76 -1.31
C HIS A 94 -1.84 9.78 -0.55
N THR A 95 -1.48 10.90 -1.18
CA THR A 95 -0.65 11.93 -0.54
C THR A 95 -1.39 12.64 0.59
N ALA A 96 -2.69 12.90 0.42
CA ALA A 96 -3.54 13.48 1.45
C ALA A 96 -3.66 12.57 2.68
N THR A 97 -3.95 11.28 2.46
CA THR A 97 -4.04 10.27 3.54
C THR A 97 -2.72 10.15 4.29
N LEU A 98 -1.57 10.19 3.62
CA LEU A 98 -0.27 10.19 4.30
C LEU A 98 -0.05 11.43 5.20
N LEU A 99 -0.48 12.61 4.76
CA LEU A 99 -0.38 13.85 5.56
C LEU A 99 -1.29 13.81 6.79
N HIS A 100 -2.46 13.18 6.67
CA HIS A 100 -3.41 13.01 7.76
C HIS A 100 -2.93 11.93 8.74
N ASP A 101 -2.50 10.77 8.24
CA ASP A 101 -1.91 9.67 9.02
C ASP A 101 -0.71 10.16 9.85
N ASP A 102 0.21 10.95 9.27
CA ASP A 102 1.37 11.48 10.00
C ASP A 102 0.99 12.33 11.22
N VAL A 103 -0.19 12.98 11.18
CA VAL A 103 -0.73 13.75 12.29
C VAL A 103 -1.43 12.86 13.30
N VAL A 104 -2.23 11.89 12.84
CA VAL A 104 -2.96 10.95 13.70
C VAL A 104 -2.01 10.06 14.49
N ASP A 105 -0.97 9.53 13.83
CA ASP A 105 0.02 8.63 14.40
C ASP A 105 1.19 9.37 15.10
N GLU A 106 1.17 10.71 15.14
CA GLU A 106 2.25 11.56 15.67
C GLU A 106 3.66 11.22 15.13
N SER A 107 3.71 10.78 13.86
CA SER A 107 4.93 10.31 13.22
C SER A 107 5.98 11.41 13.11
N THR A 108 7.24 11.10 13.42
CA THR A 108 8.37 12.05 13.36
C THR A 108 9.18 11.95 12.08
N GLN A 109 9.13 10.80 11.38
CA GLN A 109 9.86 10.58 10.13
C GLN A 109 9.02 9.79 9.12
N ARG A 110 9.18 10.15 7.84
CA ARG A 110 8.63 9.41 6.69
C ARG A 110 9.70 9.32 5.61
N ARG A 111 10.01 8.09 5.16
CA ARG A 111 11.04 7.80 4.15
C ARG A 111 12.41 8.42 4.50
N GLY A 112 12.79 8.37 5.78
CA GLY A 112 14.06 8.92 6.28
C GLY A 112 14.14 10.46 6.31
N ARG A 113 13.03 11.16 6.07
CA ARG A 113 12.92 12.62 6.20
C ARG A 113 11.96 12.99 7.33
N PRO A 114 12.13 14.14 8.00
CA PRO A 114 11.13 14.67 8.93
C PRO A 114 9.75 14.76 8.27
N THR A 115 8.71 14.39 9.01
CA THR A 115 7.31 14.53 8.57
C THR A 115 6.90 15.99 8.41
N ALA A 116 5.86 16.24 7.61
CA ALA A 116 5.38 17.60 7.35
C ALA A 116 4.85 18.28 8.63
N ASN A 117 4.21 17.53 9.52
CA ASN A 117 3.69 18.06 10.78
C ASN A 117 4.80 18.46 11.74
N LEU A 118 5.94 17.77 11.71
CA LEU A 118 7.13 18.14 12.48
C LEU A 118 7.83 19.40 11.93
N LEU A 119 7.88 19.56 10.60
CA LEU A 119 8.55 20.70 9.96
C LEU A 119 7.72 21.99 10.00
N TRP A 120 6.40 21.89 9.90
CA TRP A 120 5.49 23.04 9.92
C TRP A 120 4.63 23.03 11.18
N ASP A 121 3.54 22.26 11.16
CA ASP A 121 2.64 22.01 12.29
C ASP A 121 1.53 21.02 11.85
N ASN A 122 0.80 20.45 12.82
CA ASN A 122 -0.34 19.56 12.54
C ASN A 122 -1.40 20.26 11.66
N LYS A 123 -1.66 21.55 11.90
CA LYS A 123 -2.69 22.31 11.15
C LYS A 123 -2.36 22.42 9.66
N SER A 124 -1.10 22.66 9.34
CA SER A 124 -0.61 22.77 7.96
C SER A 124 -0.71 21.44 7.25
N SER A 125 -0.36 20.34 7.91
CA SER A 125 -0.46 19.00 7.32
C SER A 125 -1.91 18.62 7.03
N VAL A 126 -2.82 18.84 7.98
CA VAL A 126 -4.26 18.60 7.79
C VAL A 126 -4.82 19.44 6.63
N LEU A 127 -4.60 20.77 6.65
CA LEU A 127 -5.16 21.67 5.64
C LEU A 127 -4.56 21.46 4.24
N VAL A 128 -3.30 21.05 4.13
CA VAL A 128 -2.69 20.69 2.85
C VAL A 128 -3.26 19.35 2.37
N GLY A 129 -3.46 18.38 3.27
CA GLY A 129 -4.18 17.14 2.95
C GLY A 129 -5.57 17.42 2.39
N ASP A 130 -6.35 18.28 3.05
CA ASP A 130 -7.69 18.70 2.61
C ASP A 130 -7.65 19.36 1.23
N TYR A 131 -6.63 20.19 0.97
CA TYR A 131 -6.45 20.84 -0.31
C TYR A 131 -6.19 19.83 -1.43
N LEU A 132 -5.27 18.87 -1.22
CA LEU A 132 -4.97 17.82 -2.20
C LEU A 132 -6.18 16.93 -2.44
N PHE A 133 -6.90 16.59 -1.36
CA PHE A 133 -8.14 15.85 -1.46
C PHE A 133 -9.17 16.59 -2.32
N ALA A 134 -9.45 17.86 -2.04
CA ALA A 134 -10.35 18.68 -2.85
C ALA A 134 -9.89 18.83 -4.32
N ARG A 135 -8.58 19.01 -4.55
CA ARG A 135 -8.00 19.06 -5.91
C ARG A 135 -8.15 17.74 -6.66
N SER A 136 -8.05 16.61 -5.97
CA SER A 136 -8.28 15.30 -6.58
C SER A 136 -9.70 15.18 -7.14
N PHE A 137 -10.71 15.70 -6.42
CA PHE A 137 -12.10 15.73 -6.89
C PHE A 137 -12.31 16.69 -8.06
N GLN A 138 -11.70 17.87 -8.03
CA GLN A 138 -11.71 18.77 -9.19
C GLN A 138 -11.12 18.09 -10.43
N LEU A 139 -10.03 17.33 -10.28
CA LEU A 139 -9.42 16.61 -11.39
C LEU A 139 -10.30 15.47 -11.91
N MET A 140 -11.05 14.79 -11.02
CA MET A 140 -12.01 13.75 -11.43
C MET A 140 -13.15 14.30 -12.28
N THR A 141 -13.64 15.52 -12.01
CA THR A 141 -14.77 16.09 -12.77
C THR A 141 -14.42 16.30 -14.25
N GLU A 142 -13.15 16.56 -14.56
CA GLU A 142 -12.68 16.80 -15.93
C GLU A 142 -12.76 15.55 -16.82
N THR A 143 -12.83 14.37 -16.22
CA THR A 143 -12.99 13.11 -16.97
C THR A 143 -14.42 12.92 -17.49
N GLY A 144 -15.40 13.66 -16.96
CA GLY A 144 -16.81 13.50 -17.30
C GLY A 144 -17.45 12.17 -16.85
N SER A 145 -16.72 11.30 -16.14
CA SER A 145 -17.22 9.99 -15.73
C SER A 145 -17.73 9.99 -14.29
N MET A 146 -19.06 10.05 -14.14
CA MET A 146 -19.71 9.95 -12.82
C MET A 146 -19.43 8.62 -12.13
N ARG A 147 -19.26 7.54 -12.90
CA ARG A 147 -18.92 6.22 -12.34
C ARG A 147 -17.55 6.24 -11.68
N VAL A 148 -16.54 6.82 -12.34
CA VAL A 148 -15.19 6.95 -11.78
C VAL A 148 -15.20 7.81 -10.52
N MET A 149 -15.95 8.91 -10.52
CA MET A 149 -16.12 9.76 -9.34
C MET A 149 -16.80 9.02 -8.18
N GLY A 150 -17.78 8.16 -8.47
CA GLY A 150 -18.42 7.30 -7.49
C GLY A 150 -17.44 6.30 -6.87
N ILE A 151 -16.61 5.65 -7.68
CA ILE A 151 -15.62 4.67 -7.21
C ILE A 151 -14.59 5.32 -6.27
N LEU A 152 -13.96 6.42 -6.71
CA LEU A 152 -12.89 7.06 -5.93
C LEU A 152 -13.40 7.82 -4.72
N SER A 153 -14.61 8.38 -4.78
CA SER A 153 -15.23 8.97 -3.58
C SER A 153 -15.59 7.91 -2.55
N ASN A 154 -16.14 6.76 -2.97
CA ASN A 154 -16.38 5.62 -2.10
C ASN A 154 -15.08 5.07 -1.50
N ALA A 155 -14.04 4.88 -2.31
CA ALA A 155 -12.73 4.43 -1.83
C ALA A 155 -12.18 5.38 -0.76
N SER A 156 -12.34 6.69 -0.94
CA SER A 156 -11.90 7.67 0.05
C SER A 156 -12.67 7.59 1.36
N ALA A 157 -13.99 7.38 1.31
CA ALA A 157 -14.81 7.16 2.51
C ALA A 157 -14.42 5.86 3.23
N VAL A 158 -14.18 4.79 2.48
CA VAL A 158 -13.75 3.49 3.00
C VAL A 158 -12.36 3.56 3.66
N ILE A 159 -11.42 4.37 3.13
CA ILE A 159 -10.13 4.61 3.78
C ILE A 159 -10.32 5.28 5.15
N ALA A 160 -11.11 6.35 5.20
CA ALA A 160 -11.37 7.07 6.44
C ALA A 160 -12.09 6.17 7.48
N GLU A 161 -13.06 5.36 7.05
CA GLU A 161 -13.70 4.36 7.92
C GLU A 161 -12.69 3.33 8.44
N GLY A 162 -11.80 2.84 7.57
CA GLY A 162 -10.74 1.90 7.93
C GLY A 162 -9.74 2.48 8.94
N GLU A 163 -9.36 3.74 8.80
CA GLU A 163 -8.51 4.45 9.78
C GLU A 163 -9.21 4.56 11.15
N VAL A 164 -10.48 4.94 11.18
CA VAL A 164 -11.26 4.99 12.43
C VAL A 164 -11.43 3.61 13.05
N LEU A 165 -11.71 2.58 12.24
CA LEU A 165 -11.81 1.20 12.72
C LEU A 165 -10.48 0.74 13.33
N GLN A 166 -9.35 1.07 12.71
CA GLN A 166 -8.02 0.76 13.25
C GLN A 166 -7.81 1.38 14.64
N LEU A 167 -8.25 2.63 14.86
CA LEU A 167 -8.16 3.28 16.17
C LEU A 167 -8.95 2.53 17.24
N THR A 168 -10.11 1.96 16.88
CA THR A 168 -10.94 1.18 17.82
C THR A 168 -10.47 -0.26 18.02
N ALA A 169 -9.85 -0.87 17.00
CA ALA A 169 -9.33 -2.23 17.05
C ALA A 169 -7.94 -2.29 17.71
N ALA A 170 -7.19 -1.20 17.66
CA ALA A 170 -5.94 -1.08 18.40
C ALA A 170 -6.21 -1.27 19.90
N GLN A 171 -5.27 -1.88 20.60
CA GLN A 171 -5.35 -2.06 22.06
C GLN A 171 -6.45 -3.01 22.56
N ASP A 172 -7.23 -3.64 21.67
CA ASP A 172 -8.28 -4.60 22.03
C ASP A 172 -7.92 -6.02 21.58
N LEU A 173 -7.65 -6.92 22.54
CA LEU A 173 -7.35 -8.33 22.27
C LEU A 173 -8.56 -9.15 21.79
N ALA A 174 -9.76 -8.58 21.77
CA ALA A 174 -10.92 -9.17 21.12
C ALA A 174 -10.88 -9.01 19.59
N THR A 175 -9.97 -8.18 19.05
CA THR A 175 -9.78 -8.02 17.60
C THR A 175 -9.41 -9.36 16.97
N ASP A 176 -10.25 -9.81 16.03
CA ASP A 176 -10.06 -11.05 15.30
C ASP A 176 -9.53 -10.82 13.87
N GLU A 177 -9.28 -11.91 13.14
CA GLU A 177 -8.79 -11.85 11.76
C GLU A 177 -9.79 -11.16 10.81
N GLY A 178 -11.09 -11.21 11.12
CA GLY A 178 -12.13 -10.59 10.33
C GLY A 178 -12.07 -9.06 10.42
N ILE A 179 -11.95 -8.53 11.64
CA ILE A 179 -11.77 -7.09 11.89
C ILE A 179 -10.45 -6.62 11.29
N TYR A 180 -9.36 -7.36 11.48
CA TYR A 180 -8.07 -7.05 10.85
C TYR A 180 -8.19 -6.93 9.32
N LEU A 181 -8.84 -7.90 8.67
CA LEU A 181 -9.02 -7.88 7.23
C LEU A 181 -9.86 -6.67 6.77
N GLN A 182 -10.87 -6.25 7.55
CA GLN A 182 -11.63 -5.03 7.28
C GLN A 182 -10.75 -3.78 7.36
N VAL A 183 -9.89 -3.67 8.37
CA VAL A 183 -8.95 -2.55 8.55
C VAL A 183 -8.01 -2.45 7.35
N ILE A 184 -7.28 -3.51 7.01
CA ILE A 184 -6.29 -3.45 5.92
C ILE A 184 -6.95 -3.31 4.54
N ARG A 185 -8.15 -3.86 4.36
CA ARG A 185 -8.93 -3.64 3.14
C ARG A 185 -9.34 -2.18 3.02
N GLY A 186 -9.80 -1.56 4.11
CA GLY A 186 -10.21 -0.16 4.14
C GLY A 186 -9.03 0.78 3.92
N LYS A 187 -8.03 0.72 4.79
CA LYS A 187 -6.89 1.66 4.82
C LYS A 187 -5.97 1.53 3.60
N THR A 188 -5.73 0.30 3.13
CA THR A 188 -4.72 0.03 2.11
C THR A 188 -5.33 -0.47 0.80
N ALA A 189 -6.10 -1.56 0.82
CA ALA A 189 -6.50 -2.24 -0.40
C ALA A 189 -7.55 -1.47 -1.22
N ALA A 190 -8.44 -0.70 -0.59
CA ALA A 190 -9.50 0.04 -1.25
C ALA A 190 -8.96 1.02 -2.31
N LEU A 191 -7.81 1.66 -2.05
CA LEU A 191 -7.22 2.56 -3.04
C LEU A 191 -6.50 1.79 -4.17
N PHE A 192 -6.00 0.58 -3.91
CA PHE A 192 -5.44 -0.28 -4.96
C PHE A 192 -6.51 -0.82 -5.90
N SER A 193 -7.62 -1.32 -5.33
CA SER A 193 -8.77 -1.81 -6.11
C SER A 193 -9.40 -0.67 -6.90
N ALA A 194 -9.64 0.48 -6.27
CA ALA A 194 -10.16 1.65 -6.97
C ALA A 194 -9.22 2.13 -8.09
N ALA A 195 -7.90 2.17 -7.84
CA ALA A 195 -6.92 2.59 -8.84
C ALA A 195 -6.95 1.73 -10.12
N THR A 196 -7.07 0.42 -9.97
CA THR A 196 -7.14 -0.52 -11.10
C THR A 196 -8.53 -0.51 -11.76
N GLU A 197 -9.60 -0.49 -10.96
CA GLU A 197 -10.98 -0.44 -11.44
C GLU A 197 -11.23 0.79 -12.32
N VAL A 198 -10.87 2.00 -11.86
CA VAL A 198 -11.11 3.23 -12.63
C VAL A 198 -10.30 3.28 -13.93
N GLY A 199 -9.16 2.59 -13.99
CA GLY A 199 -8.40 2.40 -15.22
C GLY A 199 -9.16 1.58 -16.25
N GLY A 200 -9.82 0.50 -15.83
CA GLY A 200 -10.71 -0.29 -16.68
C GLY A 200 -11.97 0.48 -17.10
N VAL A 201 -12.59 1.20 -16.16
CA VAL A 201 -13.81 1.99 -16.42
C VAL A 201 -13.55 3.10 -17.43
N ILE A 202 -12.47 3.88 -17.27
CA ILE A 202 -12.19 4.98 -18.21
C ILE A 202 -11.82 4.46 -19.61
N ALA A 203 -11.31 3.23 -19.69
CA ALA A 203 -11.01 2.56 -20.95
C ALA A 203 -12.27 2.06 -21.68
N GLY A 204 -13.43 2.05 -21.02
CA GLY A 204 -14.64 1.42 -21.55
C GLY A 204 -14.51 -0.10 -21.63
N ALA A 205 -13.73 -0.70 -20.72
CA ALA A 205 -13.56 -2.16 -20.68
C ALA A 205 -14.89 -2.87 -20.34
N PRO A 206 -15.08 -4.10 -20.83
CA PRO A 206 -16.17 -4.98 -20.39
C PRO A 206 -16.25 -5.13 -18.86
N GLU A 207 -17.46 -5.28 -18.31
CA GLU A 207 -17.66 -5.33 -16.86
C GLU A 207 -16.92 -6.47 -16.16
N ASP A 208 -16.80 -7.64 -16.80
CA ASP A 208 -16.01 -8.76 -16.29
C ASP A 208 -14.52 -8.39 -16.15
N GLN A 209 -13.98 -7.60 -17.08
CA GLN A 209 -12.61 -7.08 -16.99
C GLN A 209 -12.47 -6.00 -15.92
N VAL A 210 -13.47 -5.13 -15.75
CA VAL A 210 -13.48 -4.13 -14.67
C VAL A 210 -13.51 -4.82 -13.29
N GLN A 211 -14.35 -5.83 -13.12
CA GLN A 211 -14.41 -6.62 -11.88
C GLN A 211 -13.12 -7.41 -11.63
N ALA A 212 -12.51 -7.96 -12.68
CA ALA A 212 -11.21 -8.63 -12.60
C ALA A 212 -10.09 -7.66 -12.17
N LEU A 213 -10.08 -6.43 -12.69
CA LEU A 213 -9.15 -5.38 -12.27
C LEU A 213 -9.35 -5.01 -10.80
N HIS A 214 -10.60 -4.78 -10.38
CA HIS A 214 -10.93 -4.51 -8.98
C HIS A 214 -10.44 -5.65 -8.06
N ALA A 215 -10.73 -6.91 -8.40
CA ALA A 215 -10.32 -8.08 -7.64
C ALA A 215 -8.79 -8.23 -7.57
N TYR A 216 -8.07 -7.96 -8.66
CA TYR A 216 -6.61 -7.91 -8.67
C TYR A 216 -6.09 -6.83 -7.72
N GLY A 217 -6.63 -5.60 -7.77
CA GLY A 217 -6.20 -4.51 -6.91
C GLY A 217 -6.50 -4.77 -5.42
N ASP A 218 -7.67 -5.29 -5.08
CA ASP A 218 -8.04 -5.66 -3.70
C ASP A 218 -7.05 -6.70 -3.14
N ALA A 219 -6.87 -7.80 -3.87
CA ALA A 219 -6.01 -8.89 -3.44
C ALA A 219 -4.53 -8.46 -3.35
N LEU A 220 -4.04 -7.67 -4.30
CA LEU A 220 -2.68 -7.13 -4.26
C LEU A 220 -2.49 -6.18 -3.06
N GLY A 221 -3.46 -5.32 -2.80
CA GLY A 221 -3.41 -4.37 -1.68
C GLY A 221 -3.44 -5.07 -0.32
N ILE A 222 -4.24 -6.14 -0.18
CA ILE A 222 -4.26 -6.98 1.02
C ILE A 222 -2.93 -7.69 1.19
N ALA A 223 -2.42 -8.37 0.16
CA ALA A 223 -1.11 -9.03 0.21
C ALA A 223 0.00 -8.02 0.57
N PHE A 224 -0.05 -6.81 0.03
CA PHE A 224 0.92 -5.76 0.31
C PHE A 224 0.93 -5.37 1.79
N GLN A 225 -0.25 -5.20 2.41
CA GLN A 225 -0.32 -4.82 3.82
C GLN A 225 0.10 -5.96 4.74
N ILE A 226 -0.36 -7.20 4.49
CA ILE A 226 0.05 -8.37 5.28
C ILE A 226 1.58 -8.54 5.26
N VAL A 227 2.23 -8.28 4.11
CA VAL A 227 3.69 -8.28 4.01
C VAL A 227 4.34 -7.16 4.80
N ASP A 228 3.80 -5.93 4.78
CA ASP A 228 4.38 -4.82 5.57
C ASP A 228 4.27 -5.12 7.07
N ASP A 229 3.13 -5.60 7.53
CA ASP A 229 2.91 -6.02 8.93
C ASP A 229 3.84 -7.17 9.32
N LEU A 230 4.06 -8.16 8.43
CA LEU A 230 4.99 -9.27 8.70
C LEU A 230 6.44 -8.79 8.78
N LEU A 231 6.84 -7.85 7.93
CA LEU A 231 8.19 -7.28 7.94
C LEU A 231 8.42 -6.38 9.17
N ASP A 232 7.37 -5.80 9.75
CA ASP A 232 7.48 -5.03 11.00
C ASP A 232 8.01 -5.89 12.15
N TYR A 233 7.72 -7.20 12.13
CA TYR A 233 8.24 -8.17 13.11
C TYR A 233 9.50 -8.90 12.64
N GLY A 234 10.22 -8.34 11.65
CA GLY A 234 11.52 -8.83 11.17
C GLY A 234 11.46 -9.94 10.12
N GLY A 235 10.27 -10.35 9.66
CA GLY A 235 10.13 -11.43 8.68
C GLY A 235 10.82 -12.74 9.10
N LEU A 236 11.29 -13.52 8.12
CA LEU A 236 12.07 -14.76 8.34
C LEU A 236 13.58 -14.57 8.14
N SER A 237 14.01 -13.41 7.66
CA SER A 237 15.40 -13.11 7.29
C SER A 237 15.80 -11.81 8.00
N GLU A 238 16.93 -11.80 8.71
CA GLU A 238 17.44 -10.65 9.51
C GLU A 238 17.76 -9.37 8.70
N VAL A 239 17.39 -9.29 7.43
CA VAL A 239 17.64 -8.11 6.60
C VAL A 239 16.37 -7.28 6.56
N ILE A 240 16.40 -6.07 7.14
CA ILE A 240 16.09 -4.79 6.46
C ILE A 240 16.03 -3.63 7.49
N GLY A 241 16.62 -2.49 7.11
CA GLY A 241 16.69 -1.24 7.87
C GLY A 241 15.40 -0.44 7.97
N LYS A 242 14.36 -1.03 8.57
CA LYS A 242 13.19 -0.35 9.16
C LYS A 242 13.25 -0.57 10.69
N ASN A 243 12.61 0.28 11.49
CA ASN A 243 12.54 0.08 12.94
C ASN A 243 11.61 -1.12 13.25
N VAL A 244 12.17 -2.32 13.34
CA VAL A 244 11.40 -3.53 13.70
C VAL A 244 10.60 -3.28 14.99
N GLY A 245 9.32 -3.63 14.97
CA GLY A 245 8.38 -3.58 16.09
C GLY A 245 7.68 -2.23 16.30
N ASP A 246 7.53 -1.41 15.27
CA ASP A 246 6.76 -0.16 15.38
C ASP A 246 5.28 -0.48 15.67
N ASP A 247 4.69 -1.48 15.01
CA ASP A 247 3.32 -1.92 15.26
C ASP A 247 3.14 -2.44 16.69
N PHE A 248 4.15 -3.11 17.23
CA PHE A 248 4.15 -3.56 18.62
C PHE A 248 4.13 -2.37 19.58
N ARG A 249 5.00 -1.38 19.36
CA ARG A 249 5.08 -0.17 20.20
C ARG A 249 3.81 0.66 20.16
N GLU A 250 3.18 0.72 19.00
CA GLU A 250 1.90 1.39 18.77
C GLU A 250 0.69 0.54 19.21
N ARG A 251 0.92 -0.70 19.65
CA ARG A 251 -0.09 -1.62 20.18
C ARG A 251 -1.17 -1.95 19.13
N LYS A 252 -0.77 -1.99 17.87
CA LYS A 252 -1.61 -2.39 16.74
C LYS A 252 -1.80 -3.90 16.75
N LEU A 253 -3.04 -4.34 16.57
CA LEU A 253 -3.40 -5.74 16.43
C LEU A 253 -3.25 -6.15 14.97
N THR A 254 -2.01 -6.46 14.56
CA THR A 254 -1.73 -7.02 13.24
C THR A 254 -1.84 -8.55 13.23
N LEU A 255 -1.91 -9.15 12.04
CA LEU A 255 -2.19 -10.58 11.89
C LEU A 255 -1.26 -11.52 12.69
N PRO A 256 0.08 -11.30 12.75
CA PRO A 256 0.95 -12.13 13.59
C PRO A 256 0.60 -12.11 15.08
N VAL A 257 0.18 -10.95 15.60
CA VAL A 257 -0.22 -10.76 17.00
C VAL A 257 -1.57 -11.42 17.25
N ILE A 258 -2.57 -11.16 16.40
CA ILE A 258 -3.92 -11.73 16.52
C ILE A 258 -3.86 -13.25 16.59
N LYS A 259 -3.11 -13.88 15.67
CA LYS A 259 -2.92 -15.33 15.66
C LYS A 259 -2.20 -15.83 16.93
N ALA A 260 -1.24 -15.07 17.46
CA ALA A 260 -0.51 -15.46 18.67
C ALA A 260 -1.39 -15.35 19.92
N VAL A 261 -2.23 -14.32 20.00
CA VAL A 261 -3.21 -14.12 21.08
C VAL A 261 -4.28 -15.21 21.07
N ALA A 262 -4.75 -15.62 19.89
CA ALA A 262 -5.73 -16.69 19.74
C ALA A 262 -5.21 -18.06 20.21
N LEU A 263 -3.89 -18.28 20.13
CA LEU A 263 -3.22 -19.51 20.54
C LEU A 263 -2.60 -19.43 21.96
N ALA A 264 -2.73 -18.28 22.62
CA ALA A 264 -2.09 -18.00 23.89
C ALA A 264 -2.66 -18.86 25.04
N ASP A 265 -1.78 -19.43 25.86
CA ASP A 265 -2.18 -19.95 27.17
C ASP A 265 -2.45 -18.81 28.18
N ALA A 266 -2.85 -19.14 29.41
CA ALA A 266 -3.19 -18.12 30.41
C ALA A 266 -2.00 -17.19 30.78
N THR A 267 -0.76 -17.69 30.74
CA THR A 267 0.44 -16.90 31.05
C THR A 267 0.78 -15.97 29.89
N GLU A 268 0.69 -16.49 28.67
CA GLU A 268 0.90 -15.74 27.44
C GLU A 268 -0.19 -14.67 27.23
N ARG A 269 -1.43 -15.00 27.57
CA ARG A 269 -2.55 -14.06 27.55
C ARG A 269 -2.30 -12.89 28.50
N ALA A 270 -1.85 -13.15 29.73
CA ALA A 270 -1.48 -12.10 30.67
C ALA A 270 -0.32 -11.22 30.17
N PHE A 271 0.61 -11.80 29.39
CA PHE A 271 1.64 -11.02 28.71
C PHE A 271 1.04 -10.07 27.67
N TRP A 272 0.20 -10.58 26.77
CA TRP A 272 -0.46 -9.76 25.74
C TRP A 272 -1.36 -8.67 26.34
N GLU A 273 -2.12 -8.97 27.40
CA GLU A 273 -2.93 -7.98 28.12
C GLU A 273 -2.07 -6.84 28.69
N ARG A 274 -0.89 -7.17 29.22
CA ARG A 274 0.03 -6.17 29.76
C ARG A 274 0.60 -5.27 28.67
N VAL A 275 1.12 -5.85 27.60
CA VAL A 275 1.88 -5.10 26.58
C VAL A 275 0.99 -4.43 25.53
N ILE A 276 -0.21 -4.97 25.27
CA ILE A 276 -1.16 -4.44 24.27
C ILE A 276 -2.31 -3.66 24.93
N GLU A 277 -3.09 -4.25 25.83
CA GLU A 277 -4.25 -3.53 26.40
C GLU A 277 -3.83 -2.44 27.38
N LYS A 278 -2.89 -2.74 28.28
CA LYS A 278 -2.41 -1.80 29.30
C LYS A 278 -1.27 -0.90 28.82
N GLY A 279 -0.61 -1.27 27.72
CA GLY A 279 0.53 -0.54 27.17
C GLY A 279 1.75 -0.50 28.10
N ASP A 280 1.85 -1.40 29.08
CA ASP A 280 3.01 -1.53 29.97
C ASP A 280 4.09 -2.36 29.27
N GLN A 281 4.76 -1.70 28.32
CA GLN A 281 5.87 -2.25 27.54
C GLN A 281 7.21 -1.89 28.17
N ARG A 282 8.08 -2.88 28.27
CA ARG A 282 9.38 -2.84 28.92
C ARG A 282 10.46 -3.36 27.99
N GLU A 283 11.71 -3.06 28.33
CA GLU A 283 12.85 -3.62 27.61
C GLU A 283 12.79 -5.16 27.62
N GLY A 284 12.94 -5.77 26.43
CA GLY A 284 12.82 -7.22 26.25
C GLY A 284 11.43 -7.73 25.83
N ASP A 285 10.37 -6.92 25.96
CA ASP A 285 9.01 -7.38 25.65
C ASP A 285 8.80 -7.66 24.16
N LEU A 286 9.43 -6.90 23.27
CA LEU A 286 9.39 -7.18 21.83
C LEU A 286 10.02 -8.55 21.51
N GLN A 287 11.15 -8.88 22.13
CA GLN A 287 11.82 -10.17 21.96
C GLN A 287 10.93 -11.31 22.49
N GLN A 288 10.23 -11.09 23.60
CA GLN A 288 9.27 -12.04 24.12
C GLN A 288 8.06 -12.22 23.18
N ALA A 289 7.51 -11.13 22.64
CA ALA A 289 6.44 -11.18 21.64
C ALA A 289 6.86 -11.98 20.40
N LEU A 290 8.06 -11.73 19.87
CA LEU A 290 8.64 -12.48 18.75
C LEU A 290 8.81 -13.97 19.08
N ALA A 291 9.28 -14.30 20.29
CA ALA A 291 9.43 -15.69 20.73
C ALA A 291 8.08 -16.41 20.81
N LEU A 292 7.00 -15.73 21.24
CA LEU A 292 5.65 -16.29 21.24
C LEU A 292 5.11 -16.49 19.82
N MET A 293 5.31 -15.51 18.94
CA MET A 293 4.94 -15.65 17.53
C MET A 293 5.68 -16.82 16.86
N GLN A 294 6.96 -17.00 17.16
CA GLN A 294 7.75 -18.12 16.66
C GLN A 294 7.30 -19.46 17.26
N LYS A 295 7.04 -19.52 18.58
CA LYS A 295 6.52 -20.71 19.27
C LYS A 295 5.22 -21.21 18.62
N HIS A 296 4.33 -20.27 18.29
CA HIS A 296 3.01 -20.56 17.71
C HIS A 296 3.00 -20.58 16.17
N GLY A 297 4.14 -20.35 15.52
CA GLY A 297 4.28 -20.37 14.06
C GLY A 297 3.46 -19.29 13.35
N THR A 298 3.17 -18.17 14.01
CA THR A 298 2.22 -17.17 13.49
C THR A 298 2.82 -16.31 12.38
N LEU A 299 4.14 -16.09 12.38
CA LEU A 299 4.84 -15.43 11.27
C LEU A 299 4.72 -16.24 9.98
N GLN A 300 4.85 -17.56 10.06
CA GLN A 300 4.69 -18.47 8.92
C GLN A 300 3.23 -18.53 8.45
N ALA A 301 2.28 -18.53 9.38
CA ALA A 301 0.85 -18.47 9.03
C ALA A 301 0.48 -17.15 8.32
N THR A 302 0.96 -16.01 8.82
CA THR A 302 0.80 -14.70 8.17
C THR A 302 1.44 -14.66 6.78
N ARG A 303 2.63 -15.26 6.63
CA ARG A 303 3.28 -15.40 5.31
C ARG A 303 2.42 -16.21 4.34
N ALA A 304 1.87 -17.34 4.79
CA ALA A 304 1.02 -18.19 3.96
C ALA A 304 -0.24 -17.44 3.49
N GLU A 305 -0.84 -16.63 4.37
CA GLU A 305 -1.98 -15.78 4.03
C GLU A 305 -1.61 -14.74 2.95
N ALA A 306 -0.46 -14.06 3.09
CA ALA A 306 0.01 -13.12 2.08
C ALA A 306 0.23 -13.77 0.70
N LEU A 307 0.80 -14.99 0.67
CA LEU A 307 1.01 -15.77 -0.55
C LEU A 307 -0.32 -16.16 -1.21
N ASP A 308 -1.34 -16.53 -0.42
CA ASP A 308 -2.67 -16.85 -0.93
C ASP A 308 -3.33 -15.62 -1.57
N TRP A 309 -3.25 -14.44 -0.93
CA TRP A 309 -3.75 -13.20 -1.52
C TRP A 309 -3.02 -12.79 -2.80
N ALA A 310 -1.70 -12.97 -2.87
CA ALA A 310 -0.94 -12.74 -4.11
C ALA A 310 -1.37 -13.70 -5.23
N ALA A 311 -1.63 -14.97 -4.91
CA ALA A 311 -2.15 -15.96 -5.86
C ALA A 311 -3.56 -15.58 -6.37
N ARG A 312 -4.45 -15.11 -5.48
CA ARG A 312 -5.77 -14.57 -5.86
C ARG A 312 -5.65 -13.37 -6.80
N ALA A 313 -4.72 -12.46 -6.54
CA ALA A 313 -4.45 -11.33 -7.43
C ALA A 313 -4.05 -11.83 -8.82
N ARG A 314 -3.12 -12.78 -8.92
CA ARG A 314 -2.69 -13.36 -10.20
C ARG A 314 -3.83 -14.04 -10.94
N ALA A 315 -4.66 -14.82 -10.26
CA ALA A 315 -5.80 -15.50 -10.86
C ALA A 315 -6.82 -14.50 -11.45
N ALA A 316 -7.04 -13.36 -10.78
CA ALA A 316 -7.94 -12.31 -11.28
C ALA A 316 -7.48 -11.73 -12.63
N LEU A 317 -6.18 -11.74 -12.93
CA LEU A 317 -5.66 -11.25 -14.22
C LEU A 317 -6.00 -12.15 -15.41
N GLU A 318 -6.41 -13.41 -15.21
CA GLU A 318 -6.65 -14.37 -16.29
C GLU A 318 -7.77 -13.94 -17.27
N VAL A 319 -8.75 -13.18 -16.76
CA VAL A 319 -9.88 -12.63 -17.52
C VAL A 319 -9.46 -11.46 -18.42
N LEU A 320 -8.31 -10.83 -18.13
CA LEU A 320 -7.86 -9.61 -18.80
C LEU A 320 -7.21 -9.93 -20.15
N PRO A 321 -7.28 -9.01 -21.12
CA PRO A 321 -6.76 -9.23 -22.47
C PRO A 321 -5.26 -9.55 -22.48
N PRO A 322 -4.78 -10.31 -23.48
CA PRO A 322 -3.36 -10.56 -23.63
C PRO A 322 -2.62 -9.24 -23.94
N HIS A 323 -1.83 -8.78 -22.97
CA HIS A 323 -1.02 -7.57 -23.07
C HIS A 323 0.26 -7.74 -22.24
N PRO A 324 1.41 -7.15 -22.61
CA PRO A 324 2.64 -7.21 -21.80
C PRO A 324 2.44 -6.78 -20.34
N LEU A 325 1.62 -5.75 -20.10
CA LEU A 325 1.25 -5.27 -18.77
C LEU A 325 0.60 -6.35 -17.90
N ARG A 326 -0.16 -7.29 -18.47
CA ARG A 326 -0.75 -8.39 -17.69
C ARG A 326 0.33 -9.24 -17.02
N GLY A 327 1.42 -9.52 -17.74
CA GLY A 327 2.58 -10.22 -17.20
C GLY A 327 3.33 -9.39 -16.15
N MET A 328 3.52 -8.09 -16.40
CA MET A 328 4.18 -7.20 -15.41
C MET A 328 3.38 -7.05 -14.12
N LEU A 329 2.05 -7.03 -14.19
CA LEU A 329 1.16 -7.01 -13.02
C LEU A 329 1.20 -8.35 -12.26
N ALA A 330 1.29 -9.49 -12.96
CA ALA A 330 1.50 -10.78 -12.33
C ALA A 330 2.87 -10.84 -11.60
N ASP A 331 3.94 -10.40 -12.27
CA ASP A 331 5.29 -10.32 -11.69
C ASP A 331 5.32 -9.38 -10.46
N LEU A 332 4.52 -8.31 -10.47
CA LEU A 332 4.38 -7.39 -9.35
C LEU A 332 3.72 -8.06 -8.13
N ALA A 333 2.69 -8.88 -8.33
CA ALA A 333 2.07 -9.64 -7.25
C ALA A 333 3.07 -10.60 -6.59
N ASP A 334 3.87 -11.30 -7.39
CA ASP A 334 4.94 -12.17 -6.87
C ASP A 334 6.01 -11.35 -6.13
N TYR A 335 6.38 -10.17 -6.64
CA TYR A 335 7.37 -9.30 -6.00
C TYR A 335 6.92 -8.74 -4.64
N VAL A 336 5.61 -8.51 -4.46
CA VAL A 336 5.07 -8.05 -3.17
C VAL A 336 5.41 -9.05 -2.07
N VAL A 337 5.23 -10.34 -2.33
CA VAL A 337 5.47 -11.43 -1.38
C VAL A 337 6.90 -11.98 -1.42
N ALA A 338 7.69 -11.69 -2.46
CA ALA A 338 9.08 -12.15 -2.57
C ALA A 338 10.00 -11.73 -1.40
N ARG A 339 9.65 -10.64 -0.71
CA ARG A 339 10.39 -10.16 0.48
C ARG A 339 10.21 -11.03 1.72
N VAL A 340 9.17 -11.87 1.72
CA VAL A 340 8.88 -12.82 2.79
C VAL A 340 8.94 -14.27 2.28
N ALA A 341 9.29 -14.47 1.00
CA ALA A 341 9.45 -15.76 0.35
C ALA A 341 10.79 -16.41 0.72
#